data_AF-A0A1Z8LW90-F1
#
_entry.id   AF-A0A1Z8LW90-F1
#
_cell.length_a   1.000
_cell.length_b   1.000
_cell.length_c   1.000
_cell.angle_alpha   90.00
_cell.angle_beta   90.00
_cell.angle_gamma   90.00
#
_symmetry.space_group_name_H-M   'P 1'
#
loop_
_entity.id
_entity.type
_entity.pdbx_description
1 polymer ?
#
loop_
_entity_poly.entity_id
_entity_poly.type
_entity_poly.pdbx_seq_one_letter_code
_entity_poly.pdbx_strand_id
1 'polypeptide(L)'
;MIDLLKVDLHARLRVMTNKKARIIDDINAVRTSKKDLSLGKLNPGSLEKAALVYLQRFSSSRENLRKVLMRRVWRAVNHDGGDKNQCQEWVDLVVEKMELRGFVNDRLFAEGRMHSLLTRGKSLRGIRNHLHDRGISPDIIDDVLNLAEKDEGNLDFTAAINLAKRRGLGPFSKRAGGRRPREKDMAAMARAGFSFEVAVRVIEAETPGDLALMGRDDDDYA
;
A
#
# COMPACT_ATOMS: atom_id res chain seq x y z
N MET A 1 18.17 -15.56 -31.83
CA MET A 1 17.10 -15.12 -30.90
C MET A 1 17.62 -14.45 -29.62
N ILE A 2 18.75 -14.91 -29.05
CA ILE A 2 19.32 -14.33 -27.81
C ILE A 2 19.93 -12.93 -28.00
N ASP A 3 20.49 -12.63 -29.18
CA ASP A 3 21.11 -11.32 -29.44
C ASP A 3 20.10 -10.17 -29.62
N LEU A 4 18.90 -10.43 -30.14
CA LEU A 4 17.85 -9.42 -30.26
C LEU A 4 17.28 -8.98 -28.89
N LEU A 5 17.21 -9.89 -27.91
CA LEU A 5 16.73 -9.59 -26.55
C LEU A 5 17.76 -8.79 -25.73
N LYS A 6 19.06 -8.99 -25.96
CA LYS A 6 20.12 -8.23 -25.28
C LYS A 6 20.23 -6.79 -25.79
N VAL A 7 19.98 -6.55 -27.08
CA VAL A 7 19.97 -5.20 -27.68
C VAL A 7 18.80 -4.36 -27.13
N ASP A 8 17.61 -4.96 -26.95
CA ASP A 8 16.44 -4.28 -26.39
C ASP A 8 16.64 -3.92 -24.89
N LEU A 9 17.23 -4.82 -24.10
CA LEU A 9 17.55 -4.54 -22.69
C LEU A 9 18.58 -3.40 -22.54
N HIS A 10 19.60 -3.37 -23.40
CA HIS A 10 20.61 -2.31 -23.40
C HIS A 10 20.03 -0.95 -23.81
N ALA A 11 19.12 -0.93 -24.79
CA ALA A 11 18.42 0.29 -25.20
C ALA A 11 17.52 0.82 -24.07
N ARG A 12 16.76 -0.04 -23.39
CA ARG A 12 15.92 0.33 -22.23
C ARG A 12 16.74 0.84 -21.06
N LEU A 13 17.86 0.19 -20.73
CA LEU A 13 18.80 0.66 -19.71
C LEU A 13 19.39 2.04 -20.07
N ARG A 14 19.77 2.24 -21.34
CA ARG A 14 20.31 3.52 -21.82
C ARG A 14 19.28 4.66 -21.78
N VAL A 15 18.02 4.38 -22.08
CA VAL A 15 16.91 5.34 -21.94
C VAL A 15 16.66 5.67 -20.46
N MET A 16 16.67 4.68 -19.56
CA MET A 16 16.52 4.91 -18.12
C MET A 16 17.70 5.70 -17.52
N THR A 17 18.94 5.44 -17.93
CA THR A 17 20.10 6.20 -17.46
C THR A 17 20.10 7.64 -17.98
N ASN A 18 19.72 7.86 -19.24
CA ASN A 18 19.60 9.22 -19.79
C ASN A 18 18.43 10.00 -19.18
N LYS A 19 17.33 9.31 -18.86
CA LYS A 19 16.21 9.90 -18.11
C LYS A 19 16.68 10.31 -16.71
N LYS A 20 17.36 9.42 -15.98
CA LYS A 20 17.98 9.73 -14.67
C LYS A 20 18.94 10.92 -14.75
N ALA A 21 19.79 10.99 -15.77
CA ALA A 21 20.77 12.07 -15.94
C ALA A 21 20.09 13.44 -16.19
N ARG A 22 19.16 13.52 -17.15
CA ARG A 22 18.38 14.75 -17.41
C ARG A 22 17.60 15.22 -16.18
N ILE A 23 17.03 14.29 -15.43
CA ILE A 23 16.29 14.60 -14.20
C ILE A 23 17.21 15.13 -13.11
N ILE A 24 18.42 14.58 -12.96
CA ILE A 24 19.42 15.10 -12.02
C ILE A 24 19.80 16.54 -12.40
N ASP A 25 19.91 16.83 -13.69
CA ASP A 25 20.19 18.17 -14.20
C ASP A 25 19.02 19.14 -13.91
N ASP A 26 17.78 18.73 -14.13
CA ASP A 26 16.57 19.52 -13.80
C ASP A 26 16.47 19.78 -12.28
N ILE A 27 16.77 18.77 -11.46
CA ILE A 27 16.83 18.88 -9.99
C ILE A 27 17.91 19.88 -9.56
N ASN A 28 19.06 19.88 -10.22
CA ASN A 28 20.16 20.79 -9.93
C ASN A 28 19.86 22.22 -10.40
N ALA A 29 19.16 22.39 -11.52
CA ALA A 29 18.73 23.69 -12.05
C ALA A 29 17.72 24.39 -11.10
N VAL A 30 16.78 23.64 -10.51
CA VAL A 30 15.87 24.17 -9.47
C VAL A 30 16.65 24.59 -8.22
N ARG A 31 17.74 23.87 -7.89
CA ARG A 31 18.60 24.13 -6.72
C ARG A 31 19.39 25.44 -6.83
N THR A 32 19.72 25.88 -8.05
CA THR A 32 20.48 27.11 -8.30
C THR A 32 19.64 28.40 -8.24
N SER A 33 18.31 28.29 -8.27
CA SER A 33 17.36 29.41 -8.13
C SER A 33 17.14 29.81 -6.64
N LYS A 34 18.24 30.12 -5.93
CA LYS A 34 18.30 30.33 -4.47
C LYS A 34 17.51 31.54 -3.91
N LYS A 35 16.74 32.30 -4.70
CA LYS A 35 16.26 33.64 -4.30
C LYS A 35 14.86 33.71 -3.65
N ASP A 36 14.09 32.62 -3.56
CA ASP A 36 12.66 32.71 -3.16
C ASP A 36 12.25 31.80 -1.98
N LEU A 37 13.15 31.53 -1.05
CA LEU A 37 12.87 30.72 0.14
C LEU A 37 12.12 31.51 1.24
N SER A 38 10.98 32.12 0.91
CA SER A 38 10.00 32.52 1.91
C SER A 38 8.99 31.39 2.11
N LEU A 39 8.70 31.02 3.36
CA LEU A 39 7.71 29.99 3.74
C LEU A 39 6.26 30.40 3.44
N GLY A 40 6.04 31.44 2.64
CA GLY A 40 4.72 32.01 2.31
C GLY A 40 4.28 31.86 0.85
N LYS A 41 5.16 31.49 -0.10
CA LYS A 41 4.78 31.26 -1.51
C LYS A 41 5.03 29.81 -1.91
N LEU A 42 4.05 29.20 -2.55
CA LEU A 42 4.17 27.85 -3.10
C LEU A 42 5.33 27.82 -4.10
N ASN A 43 6.31 26.96 -3.82
CA ASN A 43 7.48 26.73 -4.69
C ASN A 43 8.00 25.29 -4.49
N PRO A 44 8.90 24.79 -5.37
CA PRO A 44 9.43 23.43 -5.26
C PRO A 44 10.08 23.10 -3.91
N GLY A 45 10.87 24.03 -3.36
CA GLY A 45 11.55 23.84 -2.07
C GLY A 45 10.59 23.74 -0.89
N SER A 46 9.50 24.51 -0.92
CA SER A 46 8.44 24.45 0.09
C SER A 46 7.68 23.12 0.05
N LEU A 47 7.48 22.55 -1.15
CA LEU A 47 6.84 21.25 -1.35
C LEU A 47 7.77 20.10 -0.92
N GLU A 48 9.06 20.18 -1.21
CA GLU A 48 10.06 19.21 -0.73
C GLU A 48 10.13 19.20 0.80
N LYS A 49 10.19 20.37 1.45
CA LYS A 49 10.16 20.45 2.92
C LYS A 49 8.87 19.85 3.49
N ALA A 50 7.72 20.12 2.87
CA ALA A 50 6.44 19.55 3.28
C ALA A 50 6.42 18.01 3.12
N ALA A 51 6.99 17.50 2.03
CA ALA A 51 7.13 16.06 1.79
C ALA A 51 7.98 15.39 2.87
N LEU A 52 9.15 15.95 3.19
CA LEU A 52 10.04 15.41 4.22
C LEU A 52 9.37 15.39 5.60
N VAL A 53 8.72 16.48 6.01
CA VAL A 53 7.98 16.55 7.28
C VAL A 53 6.86 15.49 7.33
N TYR A 54 6.19 15.25 6.20
CA TYR A 54 5.16 14.22 6.11
C TYR A 54 5.75 12.81 6.25
N LEU A 55 6.80 12.51 5.49
CA LEU A 55 7.43 11.18 5.43
C LEU A 55 8.19 10.82 6.72
N GLN A 56 8.62 11.80 7.51
CA GLN A 56 9.14 11.57 8.86
C GLN A 56 8.11 10.95 9.82
N ARG A 57 6.82 11.18 9.57
CA ARG A 57 5.72 10.74 10.46
C ARG A 57 4.94 9.57 9.90
N PHE A 58 4.86 9.46 8.58
CA PHE A 58 3.98 8.53 7.90
C PHE A 58 4.71 7.79 6.79
N SER A 59 4.61 6.46 6.81
CA SER A 59 4.88 5.65 5.62
C SER A 59 3.82 5.94 4.56
N SER A 60 4.23 6.07 3.30
CA SER A 60 3.36 6.44 2.20
C SER A 60 3.80 5.81 0.89
N SER A 61 2.81 5.52 0.04
CA SER A 61 3.04 5.29 -1.38
C SER A 61 3.34 6.60 -2.12
N ARG A 62 3.85 6.46 -3.34
CA ARG A 62 4.09 7.54 -4.30
C ARG A 62 2.83 8.35 -4.56
N GLU A 63 1.75 7.66 -4.91
CA GLU A 63 0.50 8.32 -5.27
C GLU A 63 -0.19 8.97 -4.06
N ASN A 64 -0.09 8.38 -2.86
CA ASN A 64 -0.59 9.02 -1.66
C ASN A 64 0.20 10.28 -1.32
N LEU A 65 1.54 10.28 -1.48
CA LEU A 65 2.36 11.47 -1.29
C LEU A 65 1.96 12.57 -2.29
N ARG A 66 1.77 12.21 -3.57
CA ARG A 66 1.26 13.13 -4.59
C ARG A 66 -0.06 13.77 -4.16
N LYS A 67 -1.04 12.97 -3.72
CA LYS A 67 -2.34 13.46 -3.20
C LYS A 67 -2.20 14.36 -1.98
N VAL A 68 -1.24 14.10 -1.09
CA VAL A 68 -0.97 14.96 0.08
C VAL A 68 -0.47 16.33 -0.37
N LEU A 69 0.53 16.36 -1.25
CA LEU A 69 1.11 17.60 -1.75
C LEU A 69 0.11 18.37 -2.62
N MET A 70 -0.67 17.71 -3.46
CA MET A 70 -1.71 18.36 -4.28
C MET A 70 -2.83 18.99 -3.44
N ARG A 71 -3.21 18.38 -2.30
CA ARG A 71 -4.14 19.02 -1.36
C ARG A 71 -3.57 20.32 -0.77
N ARG A 72 -2.25 20.40 -0.61
CA ARG A 72 -1.58 21.64 -0.20
C ARG A 72 -1.58 22.67 -1.33
N VAL A 73 -1.23 22.25 -2.54
CA VAL A 73 -1.27 23.09 -3.75
C VAL A 73 -2.66 23.71 -3.93
N TRP A 74 -3.72 22.90 -3.88
CA TRP A 74 -5.09 23.37 -4.09
C TRP A 74 -5.50 24.46 -3.09
N ARG A 75 -5.12 24.32 -1.81
CA ARG A 75 -5.40 25.35 -0.79
C ARG A 75 -4.66 26.65 -1.06
N ALA A 76 -3.41 26.58 -1.51
CA ALA A 76 -2.61 27.77 -1.81
C ALA A 76 -3.12 28.47 -3.07
N VAL A 77 -3.32 27.74 -4.17
CA VAL A 77 -3.80 28.29 -5.45
C VAL A 77 -5.18 28.94 -5.31
N ASN A 78 -6.09 28.35 -4.52
CA ASN A 78 -7.41 28.95 -4.29
C ASN A 78 -7.36 30.27 -3.52
N HIS A 79 -6.33 30.52 -2.71
CA HIS A 79 -6.21 31.71 -1.88
C HIS A 79 -5.35 32.79 -2.54
N ASP A 80 -4.19 32.40 -3.08
CA ASP A 80 -3.15 33.32 -3.58
C ASP A 80 -3.13 33.41 -5.11
N GLY A 81 -3.93 32.61 -5.81
CA GLY A 81 -3.79 32.38 -7.24
C GLY A 81 -2.57 31.52 -7.59
N GLY A 82 -2.37 31.26 -8.87
CA GLY A 82 -1.20 30.52 -9.38
C GLY A 82 -1.55 29.56 -10.51
N ASP A 83 -0.53 29.18 -11.28
CA ASP A 83 -0.68 28.19 -12.33
C ASP A 83 -0.68 26.78 -11.76
N LYS A 84 -1.85 26.13 -11.81
CA LYS A 84 -2.06 24.77 -11.33
C LYS A 84 -1.19 23.75 -12.07
N ASN A 85 -0.92 23.95 -13.36
CA ASN A 85 -0.14 23.02 -14.16
C ASN A 85 1.32 23.05 -13.72
N GLN A 86 1.91 24.25 -13.60
CA GLN A 86 3.24 24.43 -13.04
C GLN A 86 3.36 23.83 -11.62
N CYS A 87 2.34 24.00 -10.78
CA CYS A 87 2.36 23.42 -9.44
C CYS A 87 2.30 21.88 -9.45
N GLN A 88 1.57 21.29 -10.39
CA GLN A 88 1.53 19.84 -10.58
C GLN A 88 2.91 19.31 -10.98
N GLU A 89 3.60 19.97 -11.92
CA GLU A 89 4.96 19.62 -12.32
C GLU A 89 5.94 19.64 -11.13
N TRP A 90 5.82 20.65 -10.26
CA TRP A 90 6.63 20.71 -9.04
C TRP A 90 6.34 19.55 -8.07
N VAL A 91 5.07 19.17 -7.91
CA VAL A 91 4.71 18.01 -7.09
C VAL A 91 5.29 16.74 -7.68
N ASP A 92 5.21 16.57 -9.00
CA ASP A 92 5.72 15.39 -9.70
C ASP A 92 7.23 15.25 -9.51
N LEU A 93 7.97 16.34 -9.66
CA LEU A 93 9.42 16.41 -9.41
C LEU A 93 9.77 16.06 -7.95
N VAL A 94 9.02 16.60 -6.98
CA VAL A 94 9.26 16.31 -5.56
C VAL A 94 9.01 14.85 -5.24
N VAL A 95 7.91 14.27 -5.74
CA VAL A 95 7.58 12.86 -5.52
C VAL A 95 8.66 11.95 -6.10
N GLU A 96 9.09 12.20 -7.33
CA GLU A 96 10.18 11.46 -7.97
C GLU A 96 11.49 11.57 -7.18
N LYS A 97 11.81 12.77 -6.67
CA LYS A 97 13.00 12.97 -5.83
C LYS A 97 12.92 12.21 -4.51
N MET A 98 11.74 12.08 -3.91
CA MET A 98 11.56 11.29 -2.69
C MET A 98 11.72 9.79 -2.96
N GLU A 99 11.22 9.31 -4.09
CA GLU A 99 11.37 7.92 -4.53
C GLU A 99 12.84 7.59 -4.85
N LEU A 100 13.54 8.42 -5.63
CA LEU A 100 14.95 8.22 -5.98
C LEU A 100 15.87 8.20 -4.75
N ARG A 101 15.50 8.92 -3.69
CA ARG A 101 16.22 8.93 -2.41
C ARG A 101 15.81 7.81 -1.46
N GLY A 102 14.84 6.97 -1.85
CA GLY A 102 14.36 5.85 -1.06
C GLY A 102 13.40 6.22 0.08
N PHE A 103 12.94 7.47 0.17
CA PHE A 103 11.95 7.87 1.17
C PHE A 103 10.54 7.32 0.84
N VAL A 104 10.31 7.00 -0.43
CA VAL A 104 9.09 6.35 -0.91
C VAL A 104 9.49 5.12 -1.71
N ASN A 105 8.84 4.00 -1.41
CA ASN A 105 8.99 2.75 -2.13
C ASN A 105 7.66 2.01 -2.07
N ASP A 106 6.98 1.89 -3.21
CA ASP A 106 5.63 1.35 -3.28
C ASP A 106 5.58 -0.15 -2.92
N ARG A 107 6.63 -0.92 -3.25
CA ARG A 107 6.72 -2.34 -2.87
C ARG A 107 6.87 -2.51 -1.37
N LEU A 108 7.84 -1.82 -0.75
CA LEU A 108 8.04 -1.86 0.70
C LEU A 108 6.82 -1.34 1.46
N PHE A 109 6.16 -0.30 0.92
CA PHE A 109 4.91 0.20 1.47
C PHE A 109 3.82 -0.87 1.41
N ALA A 110 3.65 -1.54 0.28
CA ALA A 110 2.65 -2.59 0.08
C ALA A 110 2.86 -3.77 1.04
N GLU A 111 4.09 -4.28 1.15
CA GLU A 111 4.46 -5.38 2.06
C GLU A 111 4.12 -5.03 3.51
N GLY A 112 4.66 -3.93 4.04
CA GLY A 112 4.41 -3.53 5.42
C GLY A 112 2.93 -3.26 5.69
N ARG A 113 2.21 -2.72 4.70
CA ARG A 113 0.79 -2.44 4.84
C ARG A 113 -0.07 -3.70 4.79
N MET A 114 0.26 -4.65 3.93
CA MET A 114 -0.39 -5.96 3.83
C MET A 114 -0.30 -6.69 5.17
N HIS A 115 0.89 -6.91 5.74
CA HIS A 115 1.03 -7.60 7.04
C HIS A 115 0.26 -6.88 8.17
N SER A 116 0.31 -5.54 8.19
CA SER A 116 -0.45 -4.73 9.16
C SER A 116 -1.97 -4.91 9.02
N LEU A 117 -2.48 -5.20 7.82
CA LEU A 117 -3.90 -5.42 7.57
C LEU A 117 -4.32 -6.87 7.84
N LEU A 118 -3.48 -7.85 7.47
CA LEU A 118 -3.67 -9.28 7.75
C LEU A 118 -3.79 -9.52 9.26
N THR A 119 -2.87 -8.95 10.05
CA THR A 119 -2.90 -9.03 11.53
C THR A 119 -4.16 -8.38 12.14
N ARG A 120 -4.74 -7.39 11.45
CA ARG A 120 -6.03 -6.76 11.82
C ARG A 120 -7.24 -7.53 11.32
N GLY A 121 -7.06 -8.69 10.71
CA GLY A 121 -8.11 -9.54 10.15
C GLY A 121 -8.86 -8.88 9.00
N LYS A 122 -8.12 -8.31 8.05
CA LYS A 122 -8.67 -7.82 6.78
C LYS A 122 -8.50 -8.90 5.72
N SER A 123 -9.57 -9.19 5.00
CA SER A 123 -9.55 -10.11 3.86
C SER A 123 -8.58 -9.64 2.78
N LEU A 124 -8.08 -10.58 1.97
CA LEU A 124 -7.22 -10.28 0.83
C LEU A 124 -7.87 -9.30 -0.15
N ARG A 125 -9.18 -9.46 -0.40
CA ARG A 125 -9.95 -8.49 -1.19
C ARG A 125 -9.90 -7.09 -0.57
N GLY A 126 -10.10 -7.00 0.75
CA GLY A 126 -10.00 -5.73 1.47
C GLY A 126 -8.60 -5.12 1.43
N ILE A 127 -7.56 -5.95 1.44
CA ILE A 127 -6.16 -5.53 1.32
C ILE A 127 -5.86 -5.01 -0.08
N ARG A 128 -6.22 -5.76 -1.13
CA ARG A 128 -6.09 -5.35 -2.54
C ARG A 128 -6.73 -3.98 -2.76
N ASN A 129 -7.98 -3.81 -2.32
CA ASN A 129 -8.69 -2.53 -2.42
C ASN A 129 -7.95 -1.41 -1.67
N HIS A 130 -7.47 -1.68 -0.45
CA HIS A 130 -6.73 -0.67 0.32
C HIS A 130 -5.45 -0.22 -0.37
N LEU A 131 -4.68 -1.15 -0.95
CA LEU A 131 -3.45 -0.85 -1.66
C LEU A 131 -3.73 -0.11 -2.97
N HIS A 132 -4.77 -0.54 -3.70
CA HIS A 132 -5.23 0.14 -4.90
C HIS A 132 -5.66 1.60 -4.63
N ASP A 133 -6.38 1.86 -3.53
CA ASP A 133 -6.76 3.23 -3.13
C ASP A 133 -5.53 4.12 -2.83
N ARG A 134 -4.41 3.49 -2.46
CA ARG A 134 -3.10 4.13 -2.27
C ARG A 134 -2.30 4.24 -3.57
N GLY A 135 -2.86 3.82 -4.69
CA GLY A 135 -2.24 3.91 -6.02
C GLY A 135 -1.10 2.92 -6.23
N ILE A 136 -1.06 1.82 -5.49
CA ILE A 136 -0.13 0.72 -5.77
C ILE A 136 -0.63 -0.03 -7.02
N SER A 137 0.28 -0.36 -7.92
CA SER A 137 -0.08 -1.07 -9.16
C SER A 137 -0.59 -2.49 -8.86
N PRO A 138 -1.47 -3.04 -9.72
CA PRO A 138 -1.91 -4.43 -9.61
C PRO A 138 -0.76 -5.42 -9.55
N ASP A 139 0.28 -5.22 -10.37
CA ASP A 139 1.46 -6.09 -10.40
C ASP A 139 2.18 -6.16 -9.04
N ILE A 140 2.41 -5.01 -8.39
CA ILE A 140 3.04 -4.99 -7.06
C ILE A 140 2.13 -5.63 -6.01
N ILE A 141 0.81 -5.40 -6.11
CA ILE A 141 -0.15 -6.01 -5.18
C ILE A 141 -0.12 -7.53 -5.30
N ASP A 142 -0.19 -8.05 -6.52
CA ASP A 142 -0.20 -9.49 -6.77
C ASP A 142 1.14 -10.13 -6.41
N ASP A 143 2.27 -9.50 -6.75
CA ASP A 143 3.60 -9.99 -6.37
C ASP A 143 3.78 -10.10 -4.84
N VAL A 144 3.36 -9.07 -4.10
CA VAL A 144 3.49 -9.03 -2.64
C VAL A 144 2.58 -10.07 -1.98
N LEU A 145 1.34 -10.22 -2.46
CA LEU A 145 0.41 -11.23 -1.93
C LEU A 145 0.87 -12.64 -2.26
N ASN A 146 1.28 -12.91 -3.50
CA ASN A 146 1.72 -14.24 -3.92
C ASN A 146 3.00 -14.67 -3.23
N LEU A 147 3.94 -13.74 -2.98
CA LEU A 147 5.16 -14.05 -2.23
C LEU A 147 4.81 -14.41 -0.77
N ALA A 148 3.95 -13.62 -0.14
CA ALA A 148 3.52 -13.89 1.23
C ALA A 148 2.70 -15.19 1.36
N GLU A 149 1.84 -15.52 0.38
CA GLU A 149 1.13 -16.81 0.36
C GLU A 149 2.09 -17.99 0.23
N LYS A 150 3.15 -17.86 -0.57
CA LYS A 150 4.19 -18.91 -0.68
C LYS A 150 4.97 -19.11 0.62
N ASP A 151 5.21 -18.04 1.37
CA ASP A 151 6.03 -18.08 2.58
C ASP A 151 5.20 -18.44 3.84
N GLU A 152 3.94 -18.00 3.91
CA GLU A 152 3.10 -18.09 5.11
C GLU A 152 1.85 -18.98 4.93
N GLY A 153 1.57 -19.48 3.72
CA GLY A 153 0.40 -20.29 3.39
C GLY A 153 -0.87 -19.47 3.17
N ASN A 154 -2.03 -20.02 3.55
CA ASN A 154 -3.34 -19.41 3.28
C ASN A 154 -3.56 -18.11 4.09
N LEU A 155 -3.21 -16.97 3.49
CA LEU A 155 -3.29 -15.65 4.11
C LEU A 155 -4.73 -15.22 4.44
N ASP A 156 -5.70 -15.52 3.56
CA ASP A 156 -7.10 -15.10 3.77
C ASP A 156 -7.71 -15.86 4.94
N PHE A 157 -7.41 -17.16 5.06
CA PHE A 157 -7.82 -17.97 6.21
C PHE A 157 -7.18 -17.47 7.52
N THR A 158 -5.88 -17.17 7.49
CA THR A 158 -5.17 -16.58 8.64
C THR A 158 -5.79 -15.25 9.07
N ALA A 159 -6.10 -14.36 8.12
CA ALA A 159 -6.78 -13.09 8.40
C ALA A 159 -8.20 -13.30 8.96
N ALA A 160 -8.93 -14.31 8.48
CA ALA A 160 -10.26 -14.66 8.97
C ALA A 160 -10.22 -15.09 10.44
N ILE A 161 -9.25 -15.93 10.82
CA ILE A 161 -9.00 -16.33 12.22
C ILE A 161 -8.69 -15.10 13.08
N ASN A 162 -7.81 -14.20 12.60
CA ASN A 162 -7.47 -12.97 13.32
C ASN A 162 -8.69 -12.08 13.57
N LEU A 163 -9.60 -11.96 12.59
CA LEU A 163 -10.85 -11.24 12.77
C LEU A 163 -11.73 -11.90 13.83
N ALA A 164 -11.92 -13.23 13.73
CA ALA A 164 -12.76 -14.01 14.62
C ALA A 164 -12.27 -13.92 16.07
N LYS A 165 -10.97 -14.09 16.29
CA LYS A 165 -10.32 -13.93 17.60
C LYS A 165 -10.54 -12.55 18.19
N ARG A 166 -10.30 -11.49 17.40
CA ARG A 166 -10.46 -10.10 17.87
C ARG A 166 -11.92 -9.76 18.21
N ARG A 167 -12.89 -10.31 17.46
CA ARG A 167 -14.32 -10.02 17.64
C ARG A 167 -15.07 -11.04 18.49
N GLY A 168 -14.41 -12.09 18.97
CA GLY A 168 -15.02 -13.17 19.74
C GLY A 168 -16.10 -13.92 18.95
N LEU A 169 -15.83 -14.21 17.67
CA LEU A 169 -16.74 -14.94 16.78
C LEU A 169 -16.47 -16.45 16.85
N GLY A 170 -17.50 -17.25 16.59
CA GLY A 170 -17.39 -18.71 16.49
C GLY A 170 -16.68 -19.34 17.70
N PRO A 171 -15.59 -20.11 17.52
CA PRO A 171 -14.87 -20.79 18.60
C PRO A 171 -14.20 -19.83 19.60
N PHE A 172 -14.07 -18.54 19.28
CA PHE A 172 -13.50 -17.54 20.19
C PHE A 172 -14.56 -16.83 21.06
N SER A 173 -15.83 -17.23 20.97
CA SER A 173 -16.91 -16.60 21.73
C SER A 173 -16.83 -16.97 23.22
N LYS A 174 -16.63 -15.97 24.10
CA LYS A 174 -16.54 -16.15 25.56
C LYS A 174 -17.81 -15.73 26.32
N ARG A 175 -18.96 -15.63 25.66
CA ARG A 175 -20.16 -15.06 26.28
C ARG A 175 -20.76 -16.00 27.34
N ALA A 176 -21.11 -15.42 28.50
CA ALA A 176 -21.98 -16.05 29.47
C ALA A 176 -23.35 -16.29 28.80
N GLY A 177 -23.69 -17.54 28.50
CA GLY A 177 -24.88 -17.94 27.75
C GLY A 177 -24.63 -18.70 26.44
N GLY A 178 -23.37 -18.94 26.06
CA GLY A 178 -23.02 -19.77 24.89
C GLY A 178 -22.60 -18.96 23.65
N ARG A 179 -22.48 -19.64 22.50
CA ARG A 179 -22.03 -19.04 21.24
C ARG A 179 -23.03 -17.97 20.76
N ARG A 180 -22.50 -16.88 20.19
CA ARG A 180 -23.30 -15.90 19.44
C ARG A 180 -24.07 -16.63 18.32
N PRO A 181 -25.29 -16.19 17.92
CA PRO A 181 -26.00 -16.82 16.82
C PRO A 181 -25.12 -16.87 15.57
N ARG A 182 -24.98 -18.07 15.00
CA ARG A 182 -24.13 -18.36 13.83
C ARG A 182 -24.31 -17.34 12.72
N GLU A 183 -25.56 -17.01 12.39
CA GLU A 183 -25.91 -16.03 11.35
C GLU A 183 -25.27 -14.66 11.58
N LYS A 184 -25.19 -14.21 12.84
CA LYS A 184 -24.62 -12.91 13.18
C LYS A 184 -23.09 -12.91 13.01
N ASP A 185 -22.44 -14.06 13.22
CA ASP A 185 -21.01 -14.25 13.00
C ASP A 185 -20.69 -14.36 11.51
N MET A 186 -21.45 -15.17 10.79
CA MET A 186 -21.37 -15.27 9.32
C MET A 186 -21.57 -13.90 8.65
N ALA A 187 -22.57 -13.12 9.09
CA ALA A 187 -22.78 -11.77 8.57
C ALA A 187 -21.62 -10.81 8.90
N ALA A 188 -20.92 -11.01 10.02
CA ALA A 188 -19.74 -10.22 10.37
C ALA A 188 -18.53 -10.56 9.47
N MET A 189 -18.36 -11.84 9.12
CA MET A 189 -17.34 -12.31 8.18
C MET A 189 -17.61 -11.81 6.75
N ALA A 190 -18.86 -11.93 6.28
CA ALA A 190 -19.27 -11.45 4.96
C ALA A 190 -19.05 -9.93 4.81
N ARG A 191 -19.43 -9.12 5.81
CA ARG A 191 -19.15 -7.67 5.81
C ARG A 191 -17.67 -7.32 5.87
N ALA A 192 -16.83 -8.22 6.37
CA ALA A 192 -15.37 -8.07 6.33
C ALA A 192 -14.76 -8.51 4.99
N GLY A 193 -15.56 -9.09 4.09
CA GLY A 193 -15.17 -9.46 2.74
C GLY A 193 -14.58 -10.86 2.59
N PHE A 194 -14.75 -11.73 3.59
CA PHE A 194 -14.33 -13.14 3.49
C PHE A 194 -15.32 -13.95 2.66
N SER A 195 -14.83 -14.98 1.98
CA SER A 195 -15.67 -15.93 1.24
C SER A 195 -16.57 -16.70 2.21
N PHE A 196 -17.68 -17.22 1.68
CA PHE A 196 -18.60 -18.06 2.46
C PHE A 196 -17.87 -19.28 3.03
N GLU A 197 -17.06 -19.95 2.22
CA GLU A 197 -16.29 -21.13 2.60
C GLU A 197 -15.34 -20.86 3.76
N VAL A 198 -14.50 -19.81 3.66
CA VAL A 198 -13.57 -19.41 4.73
C VAL A 198 -14.36 -19.06 6.00
N ALA A 199 -15.47 -18.33 5.86
CA ALA A 199 -16.31 -17.99 7.00
C ALA A 199 -16.90 -19.22 7.69
N VAL A 200 -17.40 -20.20 6.93
CA VAL A 200 -17.93 -21.47 7.47
C VAL A 200 -16.83 -22.21 8.23
N ARG A 201 -15.68 -22.45 7.59
CA ARG A 201 -14.53 -23.15 8.21
C ARG A 201 -14.13 -22.50 9.54
N VAL A 202 -14.04 -21.16 9.58
CA VAL A 202 -13.63 -20.44 10.80
C VAL A 202 -14.70 -20.45 11.90
N ILE A 203 -15.98 -20.23 11.55
CA ILE A 203 -17.05 -20.08 12.54
C ILE A 203 -17.52 -21.42 13.11
N GLU A 204 -17.48 -22.47 12.30
CA GLU A 204 -17.98 -23.80 12.67
C GLU A 204 -16.93 -24.67 13.36
N ALA A 205 -15.65 -24.27 13.38
CA ALA A 205 -14.64 -24.95 14.16
C ALA A 205 -15.08 -25.14 15.63
N GLU A 206 -14.74 -26.31 16.17
CA GLU A 206 -15.15 -26.71 17.52
C GLU A 206 -14.33 -25.93 18.56
N THR A 207 -13.01 -25.88 18.35
CA THR A 207 -12.09 -25.17 19.22
C THR A 207 -11.19 -24.21 18.44
N PRO A 208 -10.60 -23.21 19.11
CA PRO A 208 -9.53 -22.42 18.53
C PRO A 208 -8.30 -23.23 18.07
N GLY A 209 -8.07 -24.41 18.66
CA GLY A 209 -6.93 -25.27 18.32
C GLY A 209 -7.08 -25.91 16.95
N ASP A 210 -8.30 -26.31 16.58
CA ASP A 210 -8.58 -26.97 15.29
C ASP A 210 -8.25 -26.06 14.10
N LEU A 211 -8.46 -24.75 14.27
CA LEU A 211 -8.13 -23.75 13.26
C LEU A 211 -6.62 -23.65 12.96
N ALA A 212 -5.77 -23.95 13.94
CA ALA A 212 -4.31 -23.91 13.75
C ALA A 212 -3.80 -25.13 12.96
N LEU A 213 -4.56 -26.23 12.97
CA LEU A 213 -4.28 -27.43 12.19
C LEU A 213 -4.77 -27.25 10.74
N MET A 214 -6.00 -26.75 10.56
CA MET A 214 -6.61 -26.51 9.25
C MET A 214 -5.86 -25.54 8.34
N GLY A 215 -5.05 -24.64 8.91
CA GLY A 215 -4.27 -23.68 8.13
C GLY A 215 -3.00 -24.26 7.49
N ARG A 216 -2.62 -25.49 7.84
CA ARG A 216 -1.40 -26.17 7.36
C ARG A 216 -1.65 -27.21 6.28
N ASP A 217 -2.87 -27.75 6.21
CA ASP A 217 -3.19 -28.93 5.38
C ASP A 217 -3.64 -28.55 3.95
N ASP A 218 -3.83 -27.27 3.63
CA ASP A 218 -4.27 -26.81 2.30
C ASP A 218 -3.15 -26.89 1.23
N ASP A 219 -1.89 -27.20 1.61
CA ASP A 219 -0.73 -27.26 0.71
C ASP A 219 -0.44 -28.66 0.12
N ASP A 220 -1.14 -29.71 0.57
CA ASP A 220 -0.88 -31.12 0.18
C ASP A 220 -1.72 -31.62 -1.03
N TYR A 221 -2.56 -30.77 -1.64
CA TYR A 221 -3.43 -31.15 -2.77
C TYR A 221 -3.32 -30.23 -4.00
N ALA A 222 -2.19 -29.53 -4.18
CA ALA A 222 -1.91 -28.73 -5.38
C ALA A 222 -1.05 -29.48 -6.41
#